data_AF-C0VLS2-F1
#
_entry.id   AF-C0VLS2-F1
#
_cell.length_a   1.000
_cell.length_b   1.000
_cell.length_c   1.000
_cell.angle_alpha   90.00
_cell.angle_beta   90.00
_cell.angle_gamma   90.00
#
_symmetry.space_group_name_H-M   'P 1'
#
loop_
_entity.id
_entity.type
_entity.pdbx_description
1 polymer ?
#
loop_
_entity_poly.entity_id
_entity_poly.type
_entity_poly.pdbx_seq_one_letter_code
_entity_poly.pdbx_strand_id
1 'polypeptide(L)' 'MLSEVLSWGAKIQFITGDSWYSSTANLKTIRKHGIRFMFGIDCNRKVSP' A
#
# COMPACT_ATOMS: atom_id res chain seq x y z
N MET A 1 -3.16 -10.83 -2.17
CA MET A 1 -1.79 -10.40 -2.53
C MET A 1 -0.94 -10.02 -1.32
N LEU A 2 -1.01 -8.81 -0.73
CA LEU A 2 -0.06 -8.43 0.34
C LEU A 2 -0.06 -9.38 1.54
N SER A 3 -1.24 -9.76 2.05
CA SER A 3 -1.35 -10.70 3.18
C SER A 3 -0.76 -12.09 2.89
N GLU A 4 -0.77 -12.51 1.63
CA GLU A 4 -0.25 -13.81 1.19
C GLU A 4 1.27 -13.78 1.11
N VAL A 5 1.83 -12.69 0.57
CA VAL A 5 3.29 -12.48 0.57
C VAL A 5 3.83 -12.39 2.01
N LEU A 6 3.08 -11.75 2.91
CA LEU A 6 3.42 -11.72 4.33
C LEU A 6 3.30 -13.10 4.99
N SER A 7 2.33 -13.95 4.60
CA SER A 7 2.19 -15.31 5.15
C SER A 7 3.30 -16.25 4.69
N TRP A 8 3.94 -15.97 3.56
CA TRP A 8 5.17 -16.65 3.13
C TRP A 8 6.40 -16.29 3.99
N GLY A 9 6.29 -15.32 4.91
CA GLY A 9 7.38 -14.87 5.77
C GLY A 9 8.28 -13.82 5.12
N ALA A 10 7.84 -13.19 4.03
CA ALA A 10 8.61 -12.14 3.36
C ALA A 10 8.76 -10.91 4.27
N LYS A 11 10.01 -10.49 4.52
CA LYS A 11 10.32 -9.25 5.24
C LYS A 11 10.36 -8.08 4.27
N ILE A 12 9.22 -7.41 4.12
CA ILE A 12 9.08 -6.28 3.20
C ILE A 12 9.51 -4.99 3.91
N GLN A 13 10.53 -4.32 3.37
CA GLN A 13 10.96 -3.00 3.88
C GLN A 13 10.21 -1.82 3.24
N PHE A 14 9.81 -1.98 1.98
CA PHE A 14 9.19 -0.92 1.19
C PHE A 14 8.26 -1.49 0.13
N ILE A 15 7.14 -0.83 -0.14
CA ILE A 15 6.18 -1.20 -1.18
C ILE A 15 6.05 -0.07 -2.19
N THR A 16 6.12 -0.39 -3.47
CA THR A 16 5.81 0.54 -4.54
C THR A 16 4.64 0.02 -5.38
N GLY A 17 3.88 0.94 -5.97
CA GLY A 17 2.79 0.58 -6.88
C GLY A 17 2.22 1.78 -7.61
N ASP A 18 1.40 1.51 -8.62
CA ASP A 18 0.70 2.52 -9.39
C ASP A 18 -0.63 2.93 -8.74
N SER A 19 -1.35 3.85 -9.38
CA SER A 19 -2.60 4.44 -8.88
C SER A 19 -3.77 3.47 -8.77
N TRP A 20 -3.70 2.30 -9.41
CA TRP A 20 -4.72 1.27 -9.26
C TRP A 20 -4.81 0.75 -7.82
N TYR A 21 -3.67 0.64 -7.15
CA TYR A 21 -3.58 0.13 -5.78
C TYR A 21 -3.66 1.21 -4.71
N SER A 22 -3.78 2.49 -5.08
CA SER A 22 -3.71 3.62 -4.16
C SER A 22 -5.02 3.96 -3.44
N SER A 23 -5.90 2.97 -3.22
CA SER A 23 -7.12 3.18 -2.45
C SER A 23 -6.79 3.48 -0.98
N THR A 24 -7.59 4.31 -0.32
CA THR A 24 -7.38 4.66 1.10
C THR A 24 -7.38 3.42 2.01
N ALA A 25 -8.16 2.39 1.67
CA ALA A 25 -8.18 1.10 2.37
C ALA A 25 -6.84 0.36 2.24
N ASN A 26 -6.26 0.31 1.05
CA ASN A 26 -4.96 -0.34 0.81
C ASN A 26 -3.84 0.40 1.55
N LEU A 27 -3.78 1.73 1.43
CA LEU A 27 -2.77 2.55 2.08
C LEU A 27 -2.82 2.42 3.61
N LYS A 28 -4.03 2.39 4.19
CA LYS A 28 -4.22 2.15 5.64
C LYS A 28 -3.79 0.74 6.05
N THR A 29 -4.07 -0.26 5.23
CA THR A 29 -3.64 -1.65 5.48
C THR A 29 -2.11 -1.74 5.53
N ILE A 30 -1.43 -1.16 4.54
CA ILE A 30 0.04 -1.17 4.49
C ILE A 30 0.63 -0.43 5.70
N ARG A 31 0.06 0.73 6.05
CA ARG A 31 0.48 1.51 7.22
C ARG A 31 0.27 0.75 8.53
N LYS A 32 -0.79 -0.05 8.66
CA LYS A 32 -1.05 -0.90 9.85
C LYS A 32 0.03 -1.96 10.02
N HIS A 33 0.60 -2.46 8.93
CA HIS A 33 1.74 -3.38 8.98
C HIS A 33 3.09 -2.69 9.25
N GLY A 34 3.13 -1.36 9.40
CA GLY A 34 4.35 -0.60 9.66
C GLY A 34 5.31 -0.52 8.45
N ILE A 35 4.82 -0.87 7.26
CA ILE A 35 5.63 -0.91 6.04
C ILE A 35 5.60 0.47 5.38
N ARG A 36 6.76 0.96 4.94
CA ARG A 36 6.87 2.21 4.18
C ARG A 36 6.45 1.99 2.74
N PHE A 37 5.87 3.00 2.09
CA PHE A 37 5.38 2.85 0.73
C PHE A 37 5.44 4.12 -0.12
N MET A 38 5.43 3.93 -1.44
CA MET A 38 5.28 4.98 -2.45
C MET A 38 4.30 4.51 -3.52
N PHE A 39 3.19 5.22 -3.70
CA PHE A 39 2.19 4.91 -4.73
C PHE A 39 1.99 6.09 -5.66
N GLY A 40 1.77 5.80 -6.94
CA GLY A 40 1.16 6.78 -7.84
C GLY A 40 -0.26 7.12 -7.35
N ILE A 41 -0.66 8.39 -7.43
CA ILE A 41 -2.03 8.83 -7.13
C ILE A 41 -2.60 9.42 -8.42
N ASP A 42 -3.81 9.00 -8.78
CA ASP A 42 -4.52 9.56 -9.93
C ASP A 42 -5.10 10.95 -9.59
N CYS A 43 -5.19 11.84 -10.57
CA CYS A 43 -5.52 13.25 -10.36
C CYS A 43 -6.91 13.49 -9.77
N ASN A 44 -7.80 12.50 -9.90
CA ASN A 44 -9.17 12.51 -9.42
C ASN A 44 -9.35 11.89 -8.02
N ARG A 45 -8.27 11.48 -7.32
CA ARG A 45 -8.34 10.82 -6.02
C ARG A 45 -7.98 11.77 -4.88
N LYS A 46 -8.86 11.83 -3.86
CA LYS A 46 -8.54 12.41 -2.55
C LYS A 46 -7.98 11.34 -1.61
N VAL A 47 -6.78 11.57 -1.10
CA VAL A 47 -6.07 10.63 -0.21
C VAL A 47 -6.17 11.06 1.27
N SER A 48 -6.47 12.34 1.51
CA SER A 48 -6.84 12.92 2.81
C SER A 48 -8.01 13.90 2.64
N PRO A 49 -8.79 14.16 3.72
CA PRO A 49 -9.82 15.21 3.73
C PRO A 49 -9.28 16.57 3.28
#